data_AF-A0A1V2L096-F1
#
_entry.id   AF-A0A1V2L096-F1
#
_cell.length_a   1.000
_cell.length_b   1.000
_cell.length_c   1.000
_cell.angle_alpha   90.00
_cell.angle_beta   90.00
_cell.angle_gamma   90.00
#
_symmetry.space_group_name_H-M   'P 1'
#
loop_
_entity.id
_entity.type
_entity.pdbx_description
1 polymer ?
#
loop_
_entity_poly.entity_id
_entity_poly.type
_entity_poly.pdbx_seq_one_letter_code
_entity_poly.pdbx_strand_id
1 'polypeptide(L)'
;MTNIMVNSPLDQFDIKVFMGFVSPFIDLSNLSITTFTVYCVFVLIVILGLALLTDNNGKIVGKAMYDTIHNMVSGQIGGKLGGYYFPLIYTFFIFIFTANLISMIPYSFAISAHLVFIVSLSVVI
;
A
#
# COMPACT_ATOMS: atom_id res chain seq x y z
N MET A 1 -19.85 -29.21 3.49
CA MET A 1 -19.31 -28.13 2.64
C MET A 1 -19.81 -26.82 3.23
N THR A 2 -18.93 -26.01 3.82
CA THR A 2 -19.32 -24.71 4.39
C THR A 2 -19.67 -23.78 3.24
N ASN A 3 -20.96 -23.53 3.02
CA ASN A 3 -21.40 -22.49 2.10
C ASN A 3 -20.76 -21.18 2.57
N ILE A 4 -19.87 -20.63 1.74
CA ILE A 4 -19.39 -19.26 1.88
C ILE A 4 -20.57 -18.38 1.46
N MET A 5 -21.55 -18.21 2.35
CA MET A 5 -22.66 -17.28 2.15
C MET A 5 -22.09 -15.88 2.26
N VAL A 6 -21.79 -15.26 1.12
CA VAL A 6 -21.53 -13.83 1.03
C VAL A 6 -22.86 -13.13 1.33
N ASN A 7 -22.96 -12.52 2.51
CA ASN A 7 -24.20 -11.86 2.95
C ASN A 7 -24.39 -10.53 2.21
N SER A 8 -23.30 -9.82 1.92
CA SER A 8 -23.29 -8.60 1.11
C SER A 8 -22.02 -8.49 0.27
N PRO A 9 -22.09 -7.94 -0.95
CA PRO A 9 -20.93 -7.72 -1.81
C PRO A 9 -19.91 -6.74 -1.21
N LEU A 10 -20.28 -5.95 -0.21
CA LEU A 10 -19.39 -4.99 0.45
C LEU A 10 -18.63 -5.58 1.66
N ASP A 11 -18.98 -6.80 2.11
CA ASP A 11 -18.34 -7.43 3.28
C ASP A 11 -16.83 -7.66 3.10
N GLN A 12 -16.34 -7.65 1.86
CA GLN A 12 -14.90 -7.76 1.53
C GLN A 12 -14.07 -6.54 1.99
N PHE A 13 -14.72 -5.41 2.25
CA PHE A 13 -14.06 -4.18 2.71
C PHE A 13 -14.15 -3.98 4.23
N ASP A 14 -14.72 -4.95 4.95
CA ASP A 14 -14.85 -4.87 6.40
C ASP A 14 -13.48 -4.90 7.10
N ILE A 15 -13.27 -3.92 7.97
CA ILE A 15 -12.09 -3.87 8.83
C ILE A 15 -12.35 -4.74 10.05
N LYS A 16 -11.68 -5.90 10.10
CA LYS A 16 -11.80 -6.85 11.22
C LYS A 16 -10.59 -6.70 12.15
N VAL A 17 -10.85 -6.73 13.45
CA VAL A 17 -9.80 -6.71 14.48
C VAL A 17 -9.29 -8.13 14.71
N PHE A 18 -7.99 -8.35 14.55
CA PHE A 18 -7.33 -9.61 14.88
C PHE A 18 -6.79 -9.62 16.30
N MET A 19 -6.19 -8.51 16.74
CA MET A 19 -5.66 -8.36 18.09
C MET A 19 -6.02 -6.96 18.61
N GLY A 20 -6.93 -6.91 19.58
CA GLY A 20 -7.32 -5.67 20.25
C GLY A 20 -6.52 -5.47 21.52
N PHE A 21 -6.01 -4.26 21.73
CA PHE A 21 -5.42 -3.86 23.00
C PHE A 21 -6.47 -3.10 23.80
N VAL A 22 -6.75 -3.57 25.01
CA VAL A 22 -7.71 -2.93 25.92
C VAL A 22 -7.00 -2.70 27.24
N SER A 23 -7.07 -1.48 27.75
CA SER A 23 -6.68 -1.18 29.13
C SER A 23 -7.81 -0.45 29.86
N PRO A 24 -7.97 -0.67 31.17
CA PRO A 24 -9.00 0.02 31.94
C PRO A 24 -8.71 1.51 32.17
N PHE A 25 -7.49 1.98 31.87
CA PHE A 25 -7.06 3.36 32.11
C PHE A 25 -7.00 4.21 30.84
N ILE A 26 -6.75 3.60 29.68
CA ILE A 26 -6.53 4.27 28.38
C ILE A 26 -7.17 3.44 27.26
N ASP A 27 -7.90 4.11 26.37
CA ASP A 27 -8.38 3.48 25.14
C ASP A 27 -7.20 3.23 24.17
N LEU A 28 -6.90 1.95 23.95
CA LEU A 28 -5.84 1.47 23.07
C LEU A 28 -6.41 0.85 21.78
N SER A 29 -7.71 1.07 21.49
CA SER A 29 -8.39 0.55 20.30
C SER A 29 -7.69 0.95 19.00
N ASN A 30 -7.11 2.15 18.94
CA ASN A 30 -6.34 2.67 17.81
C ASN A 30 -5.05 1.89 17.52
N LEU A 31 -4.52 1.14 18.49
CA LEU A 31 -3.33 0.29 18.32
C LEU A 31 -3.70 -1.14 17.93
N SER A 32 -4.99 -1.45 17.77
CA SER A 32 -5.42 -2.78 17.40
C SER A 32 -4.87 -3.21 16.04
N ILE A 33 -4.48 -4.47 15.94
CA ILE A 33 -4.05 -5.07 14.69
C ILE A 33 -5.31 -5.45 13.93
N THR A 34 -5.58 -4.72 12.85
CA THR A 34 -6.74 -4.94 11.98
C THR A 34 -6.33 -5.56 10.64
N THR A 35 -7.31 -6.03 9.87
CA THR A 35 -7.11 -6.43 8.46
C THR A 35 -6.40 -5.33 7.66
N PHE A 36 -6.80 -4.08 7.85
CA PHE A 36 -6.15 -2.93 7.21
C PHE A 36 -4.66 -2.85 7.54
N THR A 37 -4.30 -2.93 8.82
CA THR A 37 -2.90 -2.89 9.28
C THR A 37 -2.09 -4.06 8.73
N VAL A 38 -2.64 -5.27 8.78
CA VAL A 38 -1.98 -6.49 8.29
C VAL A 38 -1.69 -6.39 6.79
N TYR A 39 -2.65 -5.93 5.99
CA TYR A 39 -2.46 -5.79 4.55
C TYR A 39 -1.48 -4.67 4.20
N CYS A 40 -1.47 -3.55 4.94
CA CYS A 40 -0.46 -2.51 4.76
C CYS A 40 0.96 -3.07 4.97
N VAL A 41 1.16 -3.82 6.06
CA VAL A 41 2.44 -4.47 6.35
C VAL A 41 2.78 -5.51 5.28
N PHE A 42 1.80 -6.30 4.82
CA PHE A 42 2.01 -7.27 3.75
C PHE A 42 2.48 -6.62 2.45
N VAL A 43 1.85 -5.52 2.02
CA VAL A 43 2.27 -4.75 0.85
C VAL A 43 3.71 -4.25 1.02
N LEU A 44 4.06 -3.71 2.20
CA LEU A 44 5.42 -3.25 2.47
C LEU A 44 6.45 -4.39 2.41
N ILE A 45 6.12 -5.56 2.96
CA ILE A 45 6.98 -6.76 2.86
C ILE A 45 7.17 -7.17 1.40
N VAL A 46 6.12 -7.15 0.58
CA VAL A 46 6.22 -7.47 -0.85
C VAL A 46 7.13 -6.46 -1.55
N ILE A 47 6.97 -5.16 -1.28
CA ILE A 47 7.82 -4.11 -1.86
C ILE A 47 9.28 -4.29 -1.47
N LEU A 48 9.55 -4.52 -0.18
CA LEU A 48 10.91 -4.78 0.32
C LEU A 48 11.51 -6.06 -0.28
N GLY A 49 10.71 -7.12 -0.39
CA GLY A 49 11.11 -8.36 -1.06
C GLY A 49 11.47 -8.14 -2.53
N LEU A 50 10.65 -7.39 -3.26
CA LEU A 50 10.92 -7.02 -4.65
C LEU A 50 12.18 -6.15 -4.77
N ALA A 51 12.39 -5.20 -3.86
CA ALA A 51 13.57 -4.35 -3.83
C ALA A 51 14.85 -5.17 -3.61
N LEU A 52 14.87 -6.07 -2.62
CA LEU A 52 16.00 -6.96 -2.35
C LEU A 52 16.28 -7.91 -3.52
N LEU A 53 15.23 -8.38 -4.19
CA LEU A 53 15.37 -9.24 -5.36
C LEU A 53 15.93 -8.47 -6.57
N THR A 54 15.78 -7.14 -6.65
CA THR A 54 16.15 -6.35 -7.83
C THR A 54 17.67 -6.26 -8.06
N ASP A 55 18.48 -6.47 -7.02
CA ASP A 55 19.93 -6.24 -7.04
C ASP A 55 20.75 -7.33 -7.77
N ASN A 56 20.12 -8.43 -8.22
CA ASN A 56 20.81 -9.54 -8.88
C ASN A 56 20.39 -9.72 -10.37
N ASN A 57 21.31 -9.41 -11.28
CA ASN A 57 21.32 -9.81 -12.70
C ASN A 57 20.10 -9.42 -13.55
N GLY A 58 20.00 -8.14 -13.93
CA GLY A 58 19.23 -7.76 -15.13
C GLY A 58 17.71 -7.80 -14.98
N LYS A 59 17.18 -7.48 -13.80
CA LYS A 59 15.72 -7.40 -13.60
C LYS A 59 15.16 -6.13 -14.24
N ILE A 60 14.78 -6.26 -15.51
CA ILE A 60 14.26 -5.21 -16.39
C ILE A 60 13.09 -4.45 -15.77
N VAL A 61 12.22 -5.15 -15.02
CA VAL A 61 10.96 -4.56 -14.51
C VAL A 61 11.20 -3.48 -13.45
N GLY A 62 12.08 -3.73 -12.47
CA GLY A 62 12.37 -2.75 -11.41
C GLY A 62 13.07 -1.51 -11.96
N LYS A 63 14.01 -1.71 -12.89
CA LYS A 63 14.69 -0.63 -13.59
C LYS A 63 13.76 0.17 -14.50
N ALA A 64 12.87 -0.51 -15.23
CA ALA A 64 11.89 0.15 -16.10
C ALA A 64 10.91 1.02 -15.29
N MET A 65 10.46 0.57 -14.12
CA MET A 65 9.64 1.37 -13.22
C MET A 65 10.39 2.61 -12.72
N TYR A 66 11.65 2.44 -12.30
CA TYR A 66 12.50 3.57 -11.89
C TYR A 66 12.66 4.59 -13.02
N ASP A 67 13.05 4.15 -14.22
CA ASP A 67 13.30 5.04 -15.36
C ASP A 67 12.01 5.75 -15.80
N THR A 68 10.86 5.06 -15.77
CA THR A 68 9.56 5.65 -16.13
C THR A 68 9.16 6.77 -15.16
N ILE A 69 9.26 6.52 -13.85
CA ILE A 69 8.92 7.52 -12.83
C ILE A 69 9.93 8.66 -12.86
N HIS A 70 11.22 8.36 -13.03
CA HIS A 70 12.27 9.38 -13.11
C HIS A 70 12.06 10.32 -14.30
N ASN A 71 11.74 9.77 -15.47
CA ASN A 71 11.45 10.56 -16.65
C ASN A 71 10.17 11.39 -16.50
N MET A 72 9.14 10.84 -15.85
CA MET A 72 7.91 11.58 -15.53
C MET A 72 8.23 12.78 -14.61
N VAL A 73 8.92 12.56 -13.50
CA VAL A 73 9.24 13.63 -12.54
C VAL A 73 10.14 14.69 -13.17
N SER A 74 11.15 14.26 -13.94
CA SER A 74 12.04 15.17 -14.66
C SER A 74 11.31 15.99 -15.72
N GLY A 75 10.32 15.40 -16.39
CA GLY A 75 9.49 16.08 -17.40
C GLY A 75 8.47 17.06 -16.81
N GLN A 76 7.98 16.82 -15.59
CA GLN A 76 6.95 17.67 -14.96
C GLN A 76 7.54 18.79 -14.08
N ILE A 77 8.52 18.47 -13.22
CA ILE A 77 9.08 19.46 -12.28
C ILE A 77 10.33 20.12 -12.88
N GLY A 78 11.17 19.36 -13.58
CA GLY A 78 12.41 19.85 -14.17
C GLY A 78 13.50 20.25 -13.17
N GLY A 79 14.73 20.38 -13.69
CA GLY A 79 15.88 20.90 -12.95
C GLY A 79 16.35 20.06 -11.76
N LYS A 80 17.27 20.61 -10.96
CA LYS A 80 17.76 19.96 -9.72
C LYS A 80 16.65 19.77 -8.67
N LEU A 81 15.59 20.58 -8.73
CA LEU A 81 14.49 20.55 -7.76
C LEU A 81 13.66 19.25 -7.85
N GLY A 82 13.41 18.74 -9.06
CA GLY A 82 12.69 17.48 -9.25
C GLY A 82 13.37 16.27 -8.58
N GLY A 83 14.70 16.29 -8.51
CA GLY A 83 15.48 15.25 -7.82
C GLY A 83 15.21 15.15 -6.32
N TYR A 84 14.88 16.27 -5.65
CA TYR A 84 14.57 16.26 -4.21
C TYR A 84 13.20 15.63 -3.90
N TYR A 85 12.22 15.80 -4.79
CA TYR A 85 10.87 15.24 -4.62
C TYR A 85 10.73 13.81 -5.16
N PHE A 86 11.70 13.37 -5.97
CA PHE A 86 11.68 12.04 -6.59
C PHE A 86 11.48 10.88 -5.60
N PRO A 87 12.18 10.81 -4.43
CA PRO A 87 11.98 9.70 -3.49
C PRO A 87 10.54 9.60 -2.99
N LEU A 88 9.91 10.73 -2.66
CA LEU A 88 8.53 10.78 -2.20
C LEU A 88 7.57 10.26 -3.27
N ILE A 89 7.67 10.80 -4.50
CA ILE A 89 6.83 10.41 -5.63
C ILE A 89 7.00 8.92 -5.96
N TYR A 90 8.25 8.43 -5.98
CA TYR A 90 8.55 7.03 -6.23
C TYR A 90 7.92 6.11 -5.18
N THR A 91 8.05 6.44 -3.89
CA THR A 91 7.47 5.62 -2.81
C THR A 91 5.95 5.52 -2.88
N PHE A 92 5.25 6.63 -3.11
CA PHE A 92 3.79 6.61 -3.25
C PHE A 92 3.34 5.83 -4.48
N PHE A 93 4.02 6.02 -5.61
CA PHE A 93 3.69 5.29 -6.83
C PHE A 93 3.82 3.78 -6.61
N ILE A 94 4.96 3.32 -6.09
CA ILE A 94 5.21 1.89 -5.86
C ILE A 94 4.24 1.32 -4.82
N PHE A 95 3.97 2.05 -3.73
CA PHE A 95 3.02 1.61 -2.71
C PHE A 95 1.60 1.43 -3.28
N ILE A 96 1.07 2.45 -3.95
CA ILE A 96 -0.29 2.42 -4.51
C ILE A 96 -0.38 1.37 -5.63
N PHE A 97 0.63 1.29 -6.49
CA PHE A 97 0.68 0.31 -7.58
C PHE A 97 0.67 -1.13 -7.04
N THR A 98 1.54 -1.46 -6.09
CA THR A 98 1.61 -2.80 -5.51
C THR A 98 0.37 -3.14 -4.69
N ALA A 99 -0.17 -2.19 -3.90
CA ALA A 99 -1.42 -2.39 -3.17
C ALA A 99 -2.59 -2.71 -4.11
N ASN A 100 -2.70 -1.99 -5.24
CA ASN A 100 -3.74 -2.25 -6.22
C ASN A 100 -3.58 -3.60 -6.91
N LEU A 101 -2.36 -4.02 -7.28
CA LEU A 101 -2.14 -5.36 -7.84
C LEU A 101 -2.51 -6.47 -6.85
N ILE A 102 -2.14 -6.32 -5.57
CA ILE A 102 -2.49 -7.29 -4.53
C ILE A 102 -4.00 -7.36 -4.32
N SER A 103 -4.72 -6.24 -4.47
CA SER A 103 -6.18 -6.21 -4.35
C SER A 103 -6.91 -6.98 -5.46
N MET A 104 -6.26 -7.24 -6.60
CA MET A 104 -6.82 -8.06 -7.69
C MET A 104 -6.77 -9.57 -7.41
N ILE A 105 -6.02 -10.00 -6.38
CA ILE A 105 -5.98 -11.41 -5.96
C ILE A 105 -7.32 -11.74 -5.26
N PRO A 106 -8.00 -12.85 -5.62
CA PRO A 106 -9.22 -13.25 -4.95
C PRO A 106 -9.05 -13.36 -3.43
N TYR A 107 -10.06 -12.95 -2.67
CA TYR A 107 -10.05 -12.92 -1.20
C TYR A 107 -9.01 -11.96 -0.58
N SER A 108 -8.49 -11.02 -1.37
CA SER A 108 -7.60 -9.96 -0.90
C SER A 108 -8.37 -8.74 -0.41
N PHE A 109 -7.71 -7.89 0.38
CA PHE A 109 -8.26 -6.67 0.94
C PHE A 109 -7.73 -5.44 0.19
N ALA A 110 -8.63 -4.57 -0.26
CA ALA A 110 -8.28 -3.41 -1.06
C ALA A 110 -8.02 -2.17 -0.17
N ILE A 111 -6.76 -1.95 0.22
CA ILE A 111 -6.35 -0.78 1.02
C ILE A 111 -6.78 0.54 0.36
N SER A 112 -6.67 0.63 -0.97
CA SER A 112 -6.99 1.82 -1.75
C SER A 112 -8.50 2.15 -1.82
N ALA A 113 -9.38 1.21 -1.46
CA ALA A 113 -10.82 1.46 -1.40
C ALA A 113 -11.23 2.26 -0.14
N HIS A 114 -10.35 2.38 0.86
CA HIS A 114 -10.62 3.14 2.07
C HIS A 114 -10.41 4.64 1.83
N LEU A 115 -11.52 5.32 1.51
CA LEU A 115 -11.53 6.75 1.24
C LEU A 115 -10.90 7.58 2.36
N VAL A 116 -11.18 7.25 3.63
CA VAL A 116 -10.61 7.95 4.79
C VAL A 116 -9.08 7.97 4.73
N PHE A 117 -8.45 6.84 4.39
CA PHE A 117 -7.00 6.75 4.28
C PHE A 117 -6.46 7.56 3.08
N ILE A 118 -7.06 7.39 1.90
CA ILE A 118 -6.59 8.06 0.68
C ILE A 118 -6.77 9.59 0.76
N VAL A 119 -7.89 10.07 1.30
CA VAL A 119 -8.13 11.50 1.50
C VAL A 119 -7.19 12.06 2.58
N SER A 120 -6.97 11.33 3.68
CA SER A 120 -6.00 11.75 4.69
C SER A 120 -4.60 11.90 4.09
N LEU A 121 -4.18 10.94 3.27
CA LEU A 121 -2.89 11.00 2.58
C LEU A 121 -2.83 12.20 1.62
N SER A 122 -3.90 12.46 0.88
CA SER A 122 -3.98 13.59 -0.05
C SER A 122 -3.96 14.97 0.63
N VAL A 123 -4.38 15.07 1.89
CA VAL A 123 -4.35 16.34 2.65
C VAL A 123 -2.98 16.55 3.31
N VAL A 124 -2.28 15.48 3.64
CA VAL A 124 -0.94 15.53 4.25
C VAL A 124 0.13 15.99 3.25
N ILE A 125 -0.03 15.65 1.97
CA ILE A 125 0.89 15.99 0.87
C ILE A 125 0.44 17.28 0.20
#